data_AF-A0A520YS56-F1
#
_entry.id   AF-A0A520YS56-F1
#
_cell.length_a   1.000
_cell.length_b   1.000
_cell.length_c   1.000
_cell.angle_alpha   90.00
_cell.angle_beta   90.00
_cell.angle_gamma   90.00
#
_symmetry.space_group_name_H-M   'P 1'
#
loop_
_entity.id
_entity.type
_entity.pdbx_description
1 polymer ?
#
loop_
_entity_poly.entity_id
_entity_poly.type
_entity_poly.pdbx_seq_one_letter_code
_entity_poly.pdbx_strand_id
1 'polypeptide(L)' 'MKKIFTKKVIRDFLIAGSISSLAMTGLDLLAGEEFNPWKFIFYFLCFGVFFTIGINFIAKRSSRKMK' A
#
# COMPACT_ATOMS: atom_id res chain seq x y z
N MET A 1 21.18 4.13 11.85
CA MET A 1 19.73 4.44 11.79
C MET A 1 19.02 4.16 10.45
N LYS A 2 19.69 4.04 9.28
CA LYS A 2 19.01 3.80 7.98
C LYS A 2 18.31 2.43 7.82
N LYS A 3 18.87 1.33 8.34
CA LYS A 3 18.32 -0.04 8.17
C LYS A 3 16.91 -0.26 8.76
N ILE A 4 16.59 0.43 9.86
CA ILE A 4 15.29 0.28 10.56
C ILE A 4 14.17 0.95 9.75
N PHE A 5 14.47 2.09 9.14
CA PHE A 5 13.52 2.82 8.29
C PHE A 5 13.14 2.02 7.05
N THR A 6 14.11 1.42 6.37
CA THR A 6 13.87 0.57 5.18
C THR A 6 13.01 -0.64 5.51
N LYS A 7 13.28 -1.34 6.64
CA LYS A 7 12.46 -2.48 7.08
C LYS A 7 11.01 -2.08 7.37
N LYS A 8 10.79 -0.94 8.04
CA LYS A 8 9.46 -0.45 8.36
C LYS A 8 8.69 -0.08 7.10
N VAL A 9 9.34 0.63 6.17
CA VAL A 9 8.78 1.00 4.86
C VAL A 9 8.38 -0.22 4.03
N ILE A 10 9.24 -1.24 3.95
CA ILE A 10 8.94 -2.49 3.23
C ILE A 10 7.76 -3.23 3.88
N ARG A 11 7.70 -3.28 5.21
CA ARG A 11 6.59 -3.92 5.93
C ARG A 11 5.28 -3.19 5.69
N ASP A 12 5.28 -1.87 5.81
CA ASP A 12 4.08 -1.05 5.63
C ASP A 12 3.60 -1.13 4.15
N PHE A 13 4.54 -1.19 3.20
CA PHE A 13 4.27 -1.47 1.79
C PHE A 13 3.62 -2.85 1.58
N LEU A 14 4.19 -3.92 2.15
CA LEU A 14 3.66 -5.29 2.04
C LEU A 14 2.25 -5.40 2.62
N ILE A 15 2.00 -4.78 3.78
CA ILE A 15 0.68 -4.81 4.43
C ILE A 15 -0.33 -4.03 3.59
N ALA A 16 0.00 -2.79 3.20
CA ALA A 16 -0.90 -1.93 2.43
C ALA A 16 -1.19 -2.53 1.04
N GLY A 17 -0.17 -3.05 0.36
CA GLY A 17 -0.31 -3.75 -0.91
C GLY A 17 -1.21 -4.97 -0.79
N SER A 18 -0.97 -5.85 0.19
CA SER A 18 -1.73 -7.08 0.37
C SER A 18 -3.21 -6.82 0.68
N ILE A 19 -3.50 -5.90 1.60
CA ILE A 19 -4.89 -5.56 1.96
C ILE A 19 -5.61 -4.97 0.75
N SER A 20 -4.97 -4.06 0.02
CA SER A 20 -5.59 -3.40 -1.14
C SER A 20 -5.82 -4.35 -2.29
N SER A 21 -4.87 -5.24 -2.59
CA SER A 21 -5.03 -6.23 -3.66
C SER A 21 -6.06 -7.29 -3.32
N LEU A 22 -6.13 -7.76 -2.07
CA LEU A 22 -7.20 -8.66 -1.61
C LEU A 22 -8.57 -7.99 -1.69
N ALA A 23 -8.68 -6.73 -1.25
CA ALA A 23 -9.93 -5.99 -1.32
C ALA A 23 -10.40 -5.82 -2.77
N MET A 24 -9.53 -5.36 -3.67
CA MET A 24 -9.87 -5.20 -5.10
C MET A 24 -10.21 -6.53 -5.76
N THR A 25 -9.49 -7.59 -5.43
CA THR A 25 -9.76 -8.92 -5.98
C THR A 25 -11.07 -9.49 -5.46
N GLY A 26 -11.38 -9.27 -4.18
CA GLY A 26 -12.67 -9.64 -3.61
C GLY A 26 -13.81 -8.89 -4.29
N LEU A 27 -13.62 -7.60 -4.60
CA LEU A 27 -14.59 -6.80 -5.34
C LEU A 27 -14.75 -7.27 -6.80
N ASP A 28 -13.65 -7.58 -7.48
CA ASP A 28 -13.68 -8.12 -8.86
C ASP A 28 -14.45 -9.46 -8.89
N LEU A 29 -14.18 -10.35 -7.94
CA LEU A 29 -14.92 -11.62 -7.80
C LEU A 29 -16.41 -11.41 -7.50
N LEU A 30 -16.75 -10.43 -6.65
CA LEU A 30 -18.15 -10.07 -6.38
C LEU A 30 -18.84 -9.43 -7.60
N ALA A 31 -18.09 -8.73 -8.45
CA ALA A 31 -18.59 -8.16 -9.70
C ALA A 31 -18.73 -9.19 -10.84
N GLY A 32 -18.33 -10.45 -10.60
CA GLY A 32 -18.36 -11.51 -11.60
C GLY A 32 -17.19 -11.48 -12.58
N GLU A 33 -16.14 -10.68 -12.31
CA GLU A 33 -14.90 -10.74 -13.08
C GLU A 33 -14.06 -11.95 -12.67
N GLU A 34 -13.38 -12.55 -13.65
CA GLU A 34 -12.44 -13.63 -13.39
C GLU A 34 -11.18 -13.11 -12.69
N PHE A 35 -10.58 -13.97 -11.86
CA PHE A 35 -9.35 -13.63 -11.16
C PHE A 35 -8.22 -13.39 -12.17
N ASN A 36 -7.73 -12.14 -12.22
CA ASN A 36 -6.58 -11.78 -13.03
C ASN A 36 -5.33 -11.48 -12.16
N PRO A 37 -4.31 -12.36 -12.17
CA PRO A 37 -3.11 -12.17 -11.36
C PRO A 37 -2.30 -10.93 -11.75
N TRP A 38 -2.35 -10.48 -13.00
CA TRP A 38 -1.69 -9.24 -13.42
C TRP A 38 -2.35 -8.02 -12.81
N LYS A 39 -3.68 -8.00 -12.76
CA LYS A 39 -4.48 -6.95 -12.13
C LYS A 39 -4.23 -6.92 -10.61
N PHE A 40 -4.14 -8.08 -9.98
CA PHE A 40 -3.75 -8.23 -8.57
C PHE A 40 -2.38 -7.58 -8.27
N ILE A 41 -1.36 -7.93 -9.06
CA ILE A 41 0.00 -7.41 -8.89
C ILE A 41 0.04 -5.89 -9.13
N PHE A 42 -0.71 -5.40 -10.12
CA PHE A 42 -0.83 -3.98 -10.40
C PHE A 42 -1.44 -3.21 -9.22
N TYR A 43 -2.55 -3.70 -8.66
CA TYR A 43 -3.17 -3.08 -7.49
C TYR A 43 -2.25 -3.16 -6.27
N PHE A 44 -1.60 -4.29 -6.03
CA PHE A 44 -0.64 -4.47 -4.95
C PHE A 44 0.50 -3.43 -5.03
N LEU A 45 1.13 -3.29 -6.20
CA LEU A 45 2.23 -2.36 -6.42
C LEU A 45 1.78 -0.90 -6.34
N CYS A 46 0.70 -0.53 -7.05
CA CYS A 46 0.19 0.83 -7.04
C CYS A 46 -0.18 1.27 -5.62
N PHE A 47 -1.08 0.55 -4.96
CA PHE A 47 -1.55 0.94 -3.64
C PHE A 47 -0.43 0.87 -2.60
N GLY A 48 0.44 -0.14 -2.65
CA GLY A 48 1.60 -0.23 -1.77
C GLY A 48 2.50 1.01 -1.87
N VAL A 49 2.86 1.44 -3.08
CA VAL A 49 3.74 2.60 -3.29
C VAL A 49 3.03 3.89 -2.86
N PHE A 50 1.78 4.09 -3.29
CA PHE A 50 1.01 5.30 -2.97
C PHE A 50 0.77 5.44 -1.46
N PHE A 51 0.41 4.37 -0.76
CA PHE A 51 0.23 4.40 0.70
C PHE A 51 1.54 4.69 1.43
N THR A 52 2.63 4.07 0.99
CA THR A 52 3.94 4.27 1.62
C THR A 52 4.42 5.71 1.48
N ILE A 53 4.26 6.30 0.28
CA ILE A 53 4.60 7.71 0.03
C ILE A 53 3.63 8.62 0.79
N GLY A 54 2.33 8.34 0.73
CA GLY A 54 1.27 9.11 1.37
C GLY A 54 1.43 9.15 2.89
N ILE A 55 1.64 8.01 3.55
CA ILE A 55 1.89 7.92 4.99
C ILE A 55 3.15 8.71 5.36
N ASN A 56 4.24 8.58 4.59
CA ASN A 56 5.45 9.36 4.84
C ASN A 56 5.22 10.87 4.67
N PHE A 57 4.45 11.29 3.67
CA PHE A 57 4.12 12.68 3.43
C PHE A 57 3.24 13.25 4.55
N ILE A 58 2.19 12.51 4.94
CA ILE A 58 1.28 12.88 6.04
C ILE A 58 2.03 12.93 7.37
N ALA A 59 2.87 11.94 7.68
CA ALA A 59 3.68 11.92 8.89
C ALA A 59 4.66 13.10 8.93
N LYS A 60 5.32 13.40 7.81
CA LYS A 60 6.24 14.55 7.70
C LYS A 60 5.50 15.89 7.81
N ARG A 61 4.26 15.97 7.32
CA ARG A 61 3.41 17.17 7.43
C ARG A 61 2.84 17.34 8.84
N SER A 62 2.45 16.25 9.49
CA SER A 62 1.99 16.22 10.88
C SER A 62 3.09 16.70 11.85
N SER A 63 4.33 16.24 11.67
CA SER A 63 5.46 16.69 12.47
C SER A 63 5.82 18.17 12.31
N ARG A 64 5.44 18.82 11.19
CA ARG A 64 5.63 20.28 11.01
C ARG A 64 4.54 21.13 11.64
N LYS A 65 3.33 20.58 11.85
CA LYS A 65 2.23 21.30 12.50
C LYS A 65 2.33 21.32 14.03
N MET A 66 3.22 20.49 14.60
CA MET A 66 3.47 20.40 16.04
C MET A 66 4.64 21.27 16.52
N LYS A 67 5.19 22.15 15.67
CA LYS A 67 6.30 23.05 16.00
C LYS A 67 5.90 24.50 15.86
#